data_AF-A0A4Y7TLE9-F1
#
_entry.id   AF-A0A4Y7TLE9-F1
#
_cell.length_a   1.000
_cell.length_b   1.000
_cell.length_c   1.000
_cell.angle_alpha   90.00
_cell.angle_beta   90.00
_cell.angle_gamma   90.00
#
_symmetry.space_group_name_H-M   'P 1'
#
loop_
_entity.id
_entity.type
_entity.pdbx_description
1 polymer ?
#
loop_
_entity_poly.entity_id
_entity_poly.type
_entity_poly.pdbx_seq_one_letter_code
_entity_poly.pdbx_strand_id
1 'polypeptide(L)'
;MLCDLGLHCFASAWTMIFGASYIMWYFDRASHFLANIASSVAWLLSTSILWGVAAGVMHVTRTGGNCAGHPIISRCRQSLTVEALGWSEFGICLLAMFATCFWIYATRKISKTATDSAARLV
;
A
#
# COMPACT_ATOMS: atom_id res chain seq x y z
N MET A 1 -6.71 7.10 21.50
CA MET A 1 -5.35 6.51 21.66
C MET A 1 -5.37 4.98 21.75
N LEU A 2 -6.24 4.33 22.54
CA LEU A 2 -6.28 2.85 22.61
C LEU A 2 -6.84 2.18 21.32
N CYS A 3 -7.97 2.66 20.79
CA CYS A 3 -8.54 2.15 19.52
C CYS A 3 -7.62 2.37 18.31
N ASP A 4 -6.81 3.43 18.37
CA ASP A 4 -5.99 3.96 17.29
C ASP A 4 -4.69 3.15 17.12
N LEU A 5 -4.11 2.71 18.25
CA LEU A 5 -3.03 1.71 18.29
C LEU A 5 -3.52 0.34 17.84
N GLY A 6 -4.75 -0.05 18.22
CA GLY A 6 -5.35 -1.31 17.79
C GLY A 6 -5.52 -1.40 16.28
N LEU A 7 -5.96 -0.30 15.64
CA LEU A 7 -6.12 -0.23 14.18
C LEU A 7 -4.77 -0.34 13.45
N HIS A 8 -3.73 0.31 13.96
CA HIS A 8 -2.37 0.21 13.38
C HIS A 8 -1.76 -1.18 13.56
N CYS A 9 -1.84 -1.78 14.75
CA CYS A 9 -1.35 -3.15 14.96
C CYS A 9 -2.10 -4.17 14.10
N PHE A 10 -3.42 -4.02 13.97
CA PHE A 10 -4.22 -4.85 13.07
C PHE A 10 -3.80 -4.65 11.62
N ALA A 11 -3.60 -3.40 11.18
CA ALA A 11 -3.13 -3.10 9.83
C ALA A 11 -1.74 -3.71 9.54
N SER A 12 -0.80 -3.64 10.50
CA SER A 12 0.52 -4.26 10.35
C SER A 12 0.48 -5.80 10.35
N ALA A 13 -0.36 -6.41 11.19
CA ALA A 13 -0.54 -7.86 11.19
C ALA A 13 -1.20 -8.35 9.89
N TRP A 14 -2.20 -7.60 9.41
CA TRP A 14 -2.88 -7.83 8.14
C TRP A 14 -1.91 -7.77 6.95
N THR A 15 -1.02 -6.77 6.91
CA THR A 15 -0.01 -6.67 5.84
C THR A 15 1.01 -7.81 5.88
N MET A 16 1.41 -8.28 7.07
CA MET A 16 2.33 -9.43 7.19
C MET A 16 1.69 -10.75 6.76
N ILE A 17 0.47 -11.06 7.22
CA ILE A 17 -0.21 -12.32 6.89
C ILE A 17 -0.37 -12.46 5.38
N PHE A 18 -0.70 -11.37 4.69
CA PHE A 18 -0.85 -11.39 3.23
C PHE A 18 0.46 -11.29 2.46
N GLY A 19 1.48 -10.60 2.99
CA GLY A 19 2.82 -10.66 2.40
C GLY A 19 3.38 -12.08 2.43
N ALA A 20 3.18 -12.79 3.55
CA ALA A 20 3.56 -14.18 3.70
C ALA A 20 2.77 -15.12 2.76
N SER A 21 1.45 -14.92 2.64
CA SER A 21 0.64 -15.71 1.71
C SER A 21 1.03 -15.47 0.26
N TYR A 22 1.34 -14.23 -0.14
CA TYR A 22 1.80 -13.89 -1.48
C TYR A 22 3.13 -14.56 -1.82
N ILE A 23 4.09 -14.60 -0.88
CA ILE A 23 5.37 -15.29 -1.07
C ILE A 23 5.15 -16.80 -1.21
N MET A 24 4.31 -17.41 -0.36
CA MET A 24 3.94 -18.83 -0.49
C MET A 24 3.30 -19.13 -1.85
N TRP A 25 2.44 -18.24 -2.34
CA TRP A 25 1.77 -18.40 -3.63
C TRP A 25 2.72 -18.22 -4.83
N TYR A 26 3.69 -17.31 -4.72
CA TYR A 26 4.72 -17.11 -5.74
C TYR A 26 5.56 -18.37 -5.98
N PHE A 27 5.80 -19.17 -4.94
CA PHE A 27 6.53 -20.43 -5.05
C PHE A 27 5.71 -21.58 -5.66
N ASP A 28 4.37 -21.51 -5.68
CA ASP A 28 3.52 -22.68 -5.99
C ASP A 28 3.22 -22.91 -7.48
N ARG A 29 2.89 -21.90 -8.32
CA ARG A 29 2.91 -22.02 -9.81
C ARG A 29 2.42 -20.75 -10.52
N ALA A 30 3.12 -20.41 -11.60
CA ALA A 30 2.95 -19.23 -12.44
C ALA A 30 1.70 -19.17 -13.38
N SER A 31 0.63 -19.95 -13.16
CA SER A 31 -0.45 -20.10 -14.15
C SER A 31 -1.64 -19.12 -14.07
N HIS A 32 -1.70 -18.24 -13.06
CA HIS A 32 -2.82 -17.28 -12.90
C HIS A 32 -2.38 -15.81 -12.78
N PHE A 33 -1.46 -15.37 -13.64
CA PHE A 33 -0.86 -14.02 -13.58
C PHE A 33 -1.90 -12.86 -13.63
N LEU A 34 -2.98 -12.99 -14.40
CA LEU A 34 -4.05 -11.99 -14.47
C LEU A 34 -4.93 -11.94 -13.21
N ALA A 35 -5.25 -13.09 -12.62
CA ALA A 35 -6.00 -13.15 -11.36
C ALA A 35 -5.16 -12.61 -10.20
N ASN A 36 -3.85 -12.86 -10.24
CA ASN A 36 -2.90 -12.35 -9.26
C ASN A 36 -2.84 -10.81 -9.29
N ILE A 37 -2.81 -10.20 -10.48
CA ILE A 37 -2.84 -8.75 -10.66
C ILE A 37 -4.14 -8.12 -10.14
N ALA A 38 -5.29 -8.74 -10.41
CA ALA A 38 -6.58 -8.26 -9.90
C ALA A 38 -6.64 -8.33 -8.36
N SER A 39 -6.12 -9.42 -7.79
CA SER A 39 -6.01 -9.59 -6.33
C SER A 39 -5.04 -8.57 -5.71
N SER A 40 -3.92 -8.25 -6.36
CA SER A 40 -2.96 -7.24 -5.88
C SER A 40 -3.52 -5.82 -5.88
N VAL A 41 -4.37 -5.46 -6.84
CA VAL A 41 -5.01 -4.13 -6.86
C VAL A 41 -6.09 -4.01 -5.77
N ALA A 42 -6.96 -5.02 -5.63
CA ALA A 42 -7.94 -5.06 -4.55
C ALA A 42 -7.26 -5.03 -3.15
N TRP A 43 -6.09 -5.65 -3.05
CA TRP A 43 -5.23 -5.64 -1.86
C TRP A 43 -4.65 -4.26 -1.55
N LEU A 44 -4.05 -3.60 -2.54
CA LEU A 44 -3.51 -2.24 -2.38
C LEU A 44 -4.61 -1.23 -2.04
N LEU A 45 -5.82 -1.41 -2.59
CA LEU A 45 -6.98 -0.60 -2.23
C LEU A 45 -7.39 -0.82 -0.77
N SER A 46 -7.53 -2.07 -0.34
CA SER A 46 -7.90 -2.38 1.06
C SER A 46 -6.85 -1.85 2.05
N THR A 47 -5.57 -2.02 1.74
CA THR A 47 -4.45 -1.52 2.54
C THR A 47 -4.45 0.00 2.58
N SER A 48 -4.60 0.68 1.44
CA SER A 48 -4.66 2.15 1.41
C SER A 48 -5.86 2.72 2.17
N ILE A 49 -7.02 2.07 2.15
CA ILE A 49 -8.19 2.49 2.93
C ILE A 49 -7.92 2.32 4.43
N LEU A 50 -7.39 1.16 4.85
CA LEU A 50 -7.07 0.90 6.26
C LEU A 50 -6.05 1.91 6.81
N TRP A 51 -4.95 2.15 6.08
CA TRP A 51 -3.93 3.12 6.48
C TRP A 51 -4.40 4.57 6.37
N GLY A 52 -5.18 4.91 5.33
CA GLY A 52 -5.72 6.25 5.14
C GLY A 52 -6.77 6.63 6.19
N VAL A 53 -7.66 5.71 6.56
CA VAL A 53 -8.63 5.93 7.65
C VAL A 53 -7.90 6.03 8.99
N ALA A 54 -6.89 5.20 9.24
CA ALA A 54 -6.10 5.26 10.47
C ALA A 54 -5.36 6.60 10.61
N ALA A 55 -4.68 7.05 9.55
CA ALA A 55 -3.98 8.34 9.52
C ALA A 55 -4.96 9.53 9.60
N GLY A 56 -6.12 9.45 8.94
CA GLY A 56 -7.14 10.48 8.97
C GLY A 56 -7.79 10.66 10.35
N VAL A 57 -8.11 9.54 11.03
CA VAL A 57 -8.65 9.57 12.40
C VAL A 57 -7.60 10.13 13.37
N MET A 58 -6.32 9.77 13.22
CA MET A 58 -5.23 10.38 13.98
C MET A 58 -5.13 11.89 13.75
N HIS A 59 -5.24 12.33 12.50
CA HIS A 59 -5.11 13.74 12.15
C HIS A 59 -6.23 14.61 12.75
N VAL A 60 -7.47 14.11 12.76
CA VAL A 60 -8.64 14.82 13.33
C VAL A 60 -8.65 14.81 14.86
N THR A 61 -8.15 13.75 15.49
CA THR A 61 -8.13 13.62 16.95
C THR A 61 -6.94 14.32 17.61
N ARG A 62 -5.92 14.70 16.83
CA ARG A 62 -4.74 15.41 17.33
C ARG A 62 -5.01 16.92 17.41
N THR A 63 -5.32 17.40 18.62
CA THR A 63 -5.38 18.85 18.94
C THR A 63 -4.00 19.49 19.19
N GLY A 64 -2.89 18.78 18.89
CA GLY A 64 -1.54 19.21 19.25
C GLY A 64 -0.75 19.81 18.08
N GLY A 65 -0.24 21.02 18.24
CA GLY A 65 0.64 21.71 17.28
C GLY A 65 2.08 21.17 17.22
N ASN A 66 3.03 22.04 16.87
CA ASN A 66 4.45 21.72 16.74
C ASN A 66 5.07 21.42 18.12
N CYS A 67 5.55 20.19 18.35
CA CYS A 67 6.20 19.77 19.60
C CYS A 67 7.65 20.28 19.72
N ALA A 68 7.93 21.52 19.31
CA ALA A 68 9.26 22.13 19.38
C ALA A 68 9.61 22.44 20.84
N GLY A 69 10.73 21.92 21.34
CA GLY A 69 11.20 22.10 22.72
C GLY A 69 10.79 21.02 23.74
N HIS A 70 9.94 20.06 23.37
CA HIS A 70 9.61 18.93 24.24
C HIS A 70 10.71 17.85 24.25
N PRO A 71 10.91 17.14 25.38
CA PRO A 71 11.91 16.09 25.50
C PRO A 71 11.68 14.97 24.47
N ILE A 72 12.78 14.34 24.04
CA ILE A 72 12.83 13.28 23.02
C ILE A 72 11.85 12.13 23.29
N ILE A 73 11.64 11.75 24.56
CA ILE A 73 10.64 10.76 24.97
C ILE A 73 9.43 11.49 25.55
N SER A 74 8.64 12.12 24.68
CA SER A 74 7.37 12.73 25.05
C SER A 74 6.25 12.17 24.18
N ARG A 75 5.05 12.01 24.77
CA ARG A 75 3.84 11.55 24.06
C ARG A 75 3.56 12.34 22.78
N CYS A 76 3.89 13.64 22.78
CA CYS A 76 3.72 14.54 21.63
C CYS A 76 4.57 14.10 20.43
N ARG A 77 5.88 13.85 20.63
CA ARG A 77 6.81 13.40 19.58
C ARG A 77 6.44 12.01 19.05
N GLN A 78 6.10 11.09 19.96
CA GLN A 78 5.74 9.72 19.60
C GLN A 78 4.45 9.68 18.75
N SER A 79 3.45 10.50 19.09
CA SER A 79 2.24 10.60 18.27
C SER A 79 2.51 11.16 16.88
N LEU A 80 3.39 12.17 16.79
CA LEU A 80 3.78 12.78 15.52
C LEU A 80 4.50 11.79 14.59
N THR A 81 5.36 10.94 15.15
CA THR A 81 6.07 9.92 14.36
C THR A 81 5.14 8.83 13.84
N VAL A 82 4.14 8.40 14.62
CA VAL A 82 3.18 7.38 14.18
C VAL A 82 2.26 7.95 13.10
N GLU A 83 1.84 9.21 13.24
CA GLU A 83 1.10 9.91 12.19
C GLU A 83 1.92 9.95 10.89
N ALA A 84 3.18 10.37 10.96
CA ALA A 84 4.07 10.41 9.80
C ALA A 84 4.26 9.03 9.14
N LEU A 85 4.37 7.96 9.93
CA LEU A 85 4.44 6.59 9.42
C LEU A 85 3.16 6.22 8.66
N GLY A 86 1.98 6.50 9.24
CA GLY A 86 0.71 6.23 8.59
C GLY A 86 0.57 6.95 7.23
N TRP A 87 0.97 8.22 7.15
CA TRP A 87 1.00 8.97 5.89
C TRP A 87 2.01 8.40 4.89
N SER A 88 3.16 7.92 5.35
CA SER A 88 4.18 7.33 4.47
C SER A 88 3.72 6.00 3.86
N GLU A 89 3.08 5.13 4.64
CA GLU A 89 2.57 3.85 4.17
C GLU A 89 1.39 4.03 3.21
N PHE A 90 0.52 5.01 3.49
CA PHE A 90 -0.53 5.40 2.55
C PHE A 90 0.07 5.88 1.21
N GLY A 91 1.09 6.74 1.25
CA GLY A 91 1.78 7.23 0.07
C GLY A 91 2.46 6.11 -0.75
N ILE A 92 3.14 5.19 -0.08
CA ILE A 92 3.80 4.03 -0.71
C ILE A 92 2.77 3.11 -1.37
N CYS A 93 1.63 2.85 -0.70
CA CYS A 93 0.57 2.02 -1.27
C CYS A 93 -0.04 2.64 -2.54
N LEU A 94 -0.30 3.95 -2.53
CA LEU A 94 -0.78 4.66 -3.72
C LEU A 94 0.25 4.61 -4.85
N LEU A 95 1.52 4.86 -4.54
CA LEU A 95 2.59 4.85 -5.53
C LEU A 95 2.78 3.45 -6.15
N ALA A 96 2.72 2.40 -5.34
CA ALA A 96 2.73 1.01 -5.81
C ALA A 96 1.55 0.72 -6.73
N MET A 97 0.36 1.26 -6.41
CA MET A 97 -0.82 1.11 -7.24
C MET A 97 -0.66 1.81 -8.61
N PHE A 98 -0.15 3.05 -8.63
CA PHE A 98 0.16 3.76 -9.87
C PHE A 98 1.21 3.02 -10.69
N ALA A 99 2.29 2.56 -10.07
CA ALA A 99 3.33 1.77 -10.73
C ALA A 99 2.76 0.50 -11.38
N THR A 100 1.85 -0.19 -10.69
CA THR A 100 1.17 -1.39 -11.21
C THR A 100 0.27 -1.05 -12.40
N CYS A 101 -0.51 0.03 -12.32
CA CYS A 101 -1.32 0.51 -13.45
C CYS A 101 -0.46 0.89 -14.67
N PHE A 102 0.63 1.62 -14.45
CA PHE A 102 1.58 1.98 -15.51
C PHE A 102 2.24 0.75 -16.13
N TRP A 103 2.60 -0.24 -15.33
CA TRP A 103 3.18 -1.50 -15.80
C TRP A 103 2.20 -2.22 -16.72
N ILE A 104 0.95 -2.42 -16.30
CA ILE A 104 -0.09 -3.07 -17.11
C ILE A 104 -0.32 -2.30 -18.42
N TYR A 105 -0.38 -0.98 -18.38
CA TYR A 105 -0.53 -0.14 -19.56
C TYR A 105 0.65 -0.33 -20.54
N ALA A 106 1.88 -0.32 -20.03
CA ALA A 106 3.09 -0.54 -20.83
C ALA A 106 3.12 -1.94 -21.45
N THR A 107 2.81 -3.00 -20.68
CA THR A 107 2.75 -4.37 -21.19
C THR A 107 1.70 -4.51 -22.29
N ARG A 108 0.50 -3.94 -22.10
CA ARG A 108 -0.55 -3.95 -23.14
C ARG A 108 -0.10 -3.26 -24.42
N LYS A 109 0.62 -2.14 -24.31
CA LYS A 109 1.16 -1.42 -25.47
C LYS A 109 2.16 -2.29 -26.25
N ILE A 110 3.10 -2.91 -25.55
CA ILE A 110 4.13 -3.80 -26.15
C ILE A 110 3.47 -4.99 -26.85
N SER A 111 2.50 -5.65 -26.21
CA SER A 111 1.79 -6.78 -26.80
C SER A 111 1.05 -6.38 -28.09
N LYS A 112 0.38 -5.22 -28.11
CA LYS A 112 -0.29 -4.72 -29.33
C LYS A 112 0.68 -4.49 -30.47
N THR A 113 1.83 -3.87 -30.20
CA THR A 113 2.86 -3.62 -31.23
C THR A 113 3.46 -4.91 -31.78
N ALA A 114 3.65 -5.94 -30.93
CA ALA A 114 4.13 -7.24 -31.37
C ALA A 114 3.12 -7.95 -32.29
N THR A 115 1.82 -7.89 -31.97
CA THR A 115 0.77 -8.48 -32.82
C THR A 115 0.66 -7.78 -34.18
N ASP A 116 0.71 -6.44 -34.21
CA ASP A 116 0.67 -5.68 -35.47
C ASP A 116 1.87 -5.98 -36.36
N SER A 117 3.06 -6.12 -35.77
CA SER A 117 4.29 -6.49 -36.48
C SER A 117 4.22 -7.90 -37.08
N ALA A 118 3.62 -8.86 -36.38
CA ALA A 118 3.41 -10.22 -36.88
C ALA A 118 2.37 -10.26 -38.02
N ALA A 119 1.33 -9.43 -37.94
CA ALA A 119 0.30 -9.33 -38.98
C ALA A 119 0.80 -8.73 -40.30
N ARG A 120 1.94 -8.01 -40.29
CA ARG A 120 2.57 -7.46 -41.51
C ARG A 120 3.55 -8.41 -42.21
N LEU A 121 3.88 -9.54 -41.60
CA LEU A 121 4.82 -10.54 -42.14
C LEU A 121 4.12 -11.73 -42.82
N VAL A 122 2.78 -11.80 -42.74
CA VAL A 122 1.92 -12.78 -43.42
C VAL A 122 1.22 -12.10 -44.59
#